data_AF-A0A5B0CFG0-F1
#
_entry.id   AF-A0A5B0CFG0-F1
#
_cell.length_a   1.000
_cell.length_b   1.000
_cell.length_c   1.000
_cell.angle_alpha   90.00
_cell.angle_beta   90.00
_cell.angle_gamma   90.00
#
_symmetry.space_group_name_H-M   'P 1'
#
loop_
_entity.id
_entity.type
_entity.pdbx_description
1 polymer ?
#
loop_
_entity_poly.entity_id
_entity_poly.type
_entity_poly.pdbx_seq_one_letter_code
_entity_poly.pdbx_strand_id
1 'polypeptide(L)' 'MNPTPSSENNPWIVTCQDAADGTGDLIVPLPDDLLAAIGLAIGDKLDMEKQPDGTITLTPIRS' A
#
# COMPACT_ATOMS: atom_id res chain seq x y z
N MET A 1 -26.20 3.70 -23.84
CA MET A 1 -24.76 3.43 -23.69
C MET A 1 -24.46 3.46 -22.20
N ASN A 2 -23.74 2.46 -21.69
CA ASN A 2 -23.30 2.46 -20.29
C ASN A 2 -22.42 3.69 -20.01
N PRO A 3 -22.46 4.24 -18.78
CA PRO A 3 -21.51 5.27 -18.38
C PRO A 3 -20.09 4.72 -18.41
N THR A 4 -19.18 5.48 -19.00
CA THR A 4 -17.74 5.22 -19.10
C THR A 4 -17.10 5.25 -17.71
N PRO A 5 -16.33 4.23 -17.28
CA PRO A 5 -15.57 4.32 -16.03
C PRO A 5 -14.48 5.38 -16.22
N SER A 6 -14.61 6.50 -15.50
CA SER A 6 -13.59 7.55 -15.48
C SER A 6 -12.60 7.30 -14.34
N SER A 7 -11.31 7.53 -14.64
CA SER A 7 -10.09 7.44 -13.81
C SER A 7 -9.70 6.03 -13.33
N GLU A 8 -8.76 5.43 -14.06
CA GLU A 8 -8.12 4.15 -13.76
C GLU A 8 -7.23 4.28 -12.50
N ASN A 9 -7.80 4.06 -11.31
CA ASN A 9 -7.01 3.57 -10.19
C ASN A 9 -6.53 2.19 -10.59
N ASN A 10 -5.25 2.03 -10.93
CA ASN A 10 -4.68 0.72 -11.23
C ASN A 10 -4.35 0.00 -9.91
N PRO A 11 -5.19 -0.93 -9.43
CA PRO A 11 -4.94 -1.59 -8.15
C PRO A 11 -3.71 -2.49 -8.27
N TRP A 12 -2.81 -2.37 -7.32
CA TRP A 12 -1.69 -3.30 -7.18
C TRP A 12 -2.12 -4.49 -6.35
N ILE A 13 -1.98 -5.69 -6.91
CA ILE A 13 -2.24 -6.93 -6.20
C ILE A 13 -0.90 -7.58 -5.91
N VAL A 14 -0.64 -7.83 -4.62
CA VAL A 14 0.60 -8.45 -4.16
C VAL A 14 0.29 -9.67 -3.31
N THR A 15 1.20 -10.64 -3.32
CA THR A 15 1.15 -11.77 -2.40
C THR A 15 1.88 -11.37 -1.12
N CYS A 16 1.17 -11.46 -0.01
CA CYS A 16 1.77 -11.21 1.28
C CYS A 16 2.72 -12.34 1.68
N GLN A 17 3.78 -12.00 2.41
CA GLN A 17 4.85 -12.92 2.80
C GLN A 17 4.78 -13.18 4.30
N ASP A 18 5.09 -14.41 4.70
CA ASP A 18 5.28 -14.77 6.09
C ASP A 18 6.47 -13.98 6.67
N ALA A 19 6.27 -13.31 7.80
CA ALA A 19 7.36 -12.64 8.51
C ALA A 19 8.38 -13.63 9.08
N ALA A 20 8.00 -14.92 9.21
CA ALA A 20 8.85 -16.04 9.64
C ALA A 20 9.53 -15.85 11.01
N ASP A 21 9.02 -14.93 11.83
CA ASP A 21 9.47 -14.63 13.19
C ASP A 21 8.62 -15.33 14.28
N GLY A 22 7.55 -16.02 13.86
CA GLY A 22 6.69 -16.80 14.75
C GLY A 22 5.70 -15.94 15.56
N THR A 23 5.57 -14.65 15.27
CA THR A 23 4.62 -13.75 15.97
C THR A 23 3.22 -13.77 15.34
N GLY A 24 3.12 -14.26 14.11
CA GLY A 24 1.88 -14.24 13.32
C GLY A 24 1.72 -12.97 12.47
N ASP A 25 2.79 -12.19 12.32
CA ASP A 25 2.80 -11.01 11.46
C ASP A 25 2.99 -11.36 9.98
N LEU A 26 2.66 -10.41 9.11
CA LEU A 26 2.66 -10.56 7.67
C LEU A 26 3.35 -9.36 7.02
N ILE A 27 4.22 -9.64 6.05
CA ILE A 27 4.87 -8.60 5.23
C ILE A 27 4.04 -8.37 3.97
N VAL A 28 3.63 -7.12 3.74
CA VAL A 28 3.01 -6.69 2.48
C VAL A 28 4.08 -6.00 1.65
N PRO A 29 4.63 -6.65 0.60
CA PRO A 29 5.63 -6.01 -0.23
C PRO A 29 4.99 -4.88 -1.05
N LEU A 30 5.55 -3.68 -0.96
CA LEU A 30 5.19 -2.57 -1.85
C LEU A 30 6.13 -2.59 -3.05
N PRO A 31 5.64 -2.76 -4.29
CA PRO A 31 6.49 -2.82 -5.48
C PRO A 31 7.30 -1.54 -5.67
N ASP A 32 8.53 -1.66 -6.16
CA ASP A 32 9.41 -0.51 -6.42
C ASP A 32 8.76 0.51 -7.38
N ASP A 33 8.06 0.01 -8.41
CA ASP A 33 7.33 0.84 -9.37
C ASP A 33 6.20 1.64 -8.69
N LEU A 34 5.52 1.05 -7.69
CA LEU A 34 4.50 1.74 -6.90
C LEU A 34 5.15 2.84 -6.07
N LEU A 35 6.25 2.54 -5.36
CA LEU A 35 6.98 3.51 -4.56
C LEU A 35 7.48 4.69 -5.42
N ALA A 36 8.07 4.40 -6.57
CA ALA A 36 8.52 5.41 -7.53
C ALA A 36 7.35 6.27 -8.05
N ALA A 37 6.20 5.67 -8.35
CA ALA A 37 5.01 6.38 -8.83
C ALA A 37 4.44 7.36 -7.78
N ILE A 38 4.60 7.06 -6.48
CA ILE A 38 4.16 7.94 -5.38
C ILE A 38 5.30 8.78 -4.77
N GLY A 39 6.50 8.72 -5.37
CA GLY A 39 7.66 9.52 -4.97
C GLY A 39 8.25 9.12 -3.63
N LEU A 40 8.22 7.83 -3.29
CA LEU A 40 8.82 7.27 -2.08
C LEU A 40 10.09 6.48 -2.38
N ALA A 41 10.98 6.42 -1.41
CA ALA A 41 12.17 5.59 -1.39
C ALA A 41 12.34 4.89 -0.04
N ILE A 42 13.23 3.90 0.01
CA ILE A 42 13.60 3.22 1.25
C ILE A 42 14.16 4.26 2.24
N GLY A 43 13.61 4.26 3.45
CA GLY A 43 13.96 5.20 4.51
C GLY A 43 12.91 6.29 4.74
N ASP A 44 11.99 6.50 3.79
CA ASP A 44 10.82 7.36 4.01
C ASP A 44 9.90 6.75 5.06
N LYS A 45 9.20 7.64 5.78
CA LYS A 45 8.26 7.25 6.83
C LYS A 45 6.83 7.37 6.33
N LEU A 46 6.01 6.41 6.72
CA LEU A 46 4.59 6.37 6.45
C LEU A 46 3.84 6.36 7.77
N ASP A 47 2.78 7.16 7.86
CA ASP A 47 1.75 6.97 8.86
C ASP A 47 0.80 5.87 8.40
N MET A 48 0.37 5.04 9.35
CA MET A 48 -0.57 3.95 9.13
C MET A 48 -1.82 4.18 9.95
N GLU A 49 -2.97 4.22 9.29
CA GLU A 49 -4.27 4.33 9.94
C GLU A 49 -5.16 3.15 9.54
N LYS A 50 -5.79 2.52 10.52
CA LYS A 50 -6.80 1.49 10.29
C LYS A 50 -8.19 2.13 10.28
N GLN A 51 -8.90 1.97 9.18
CA GLN A 51 -10.26 2.48 9.02
C GLN A 51 -11.31 1.54 9.65
N PRO A 52 -12.53 2.05 9.93
CA PRO A 52 -13.60 1.24 10.53
C PRO A 52 -14.03 0.04 9.69
N ASP A 53 -13.86 0.11 8.37
CA ASP A 53 -14.17 -0.98 7.43
C ASP A 53 -13.07 -2.06 7.35
N GLY A 54 -11.99 -1.89 8.13
CA GLY A 54 -10.84 -2.79 8.15
C GLY A 54 -9.78 -2.49 7.09
N THR A 55 -9.98 -1.48 6.23
CA THR A 55 -8.94 -1.02 5.32
C THR A 55 -7.81 -0.32 6.09
N ILE A 56 -6.61 -0.34 5.51
CA ILE A 56 -5.44 0.35 6.05
C ILE A 56 -5.05 1.43 5.07
N THR A 57 -4.95 2.67 5.55
CA THR A 57 -4.45 3.81 4.79
C THR A 57 -2.99 4.06 5.18
N LEU A 58 -2.12 4.14 4.17
CA LEU A 58 -0.72 4.52 4.33
C LEU A 58 -0.52 5.93 3.75
N THR A 59 0.02 6.84 4.56
CA THR A 59 0.23 8.24 4.16
C THR A 59 1.70 8.63 4.33
N PRO A 60 2.38 9.14 3.29
CA PRO A 60 3.74 9.67 3.44
C PRO A 60 3.84 10.80 4.46
N ILE A 61 4.78 10.66 5.40
CA ILE A 61 5.15 11.75 6.31
C ILE A 61 6.14 12.65 5.59
N ARG A 62 5.77 13.91 5.36
CA ARG A 62 6.64 14.93 4.78
C ARG A 62 6.98 15.95 5.85
N SER A 63 8.27 16.09 6.16
CA SER A 63 8.83 17.12 7.05
C SER A 63 9.19 18.37 6.29
#